data_AF-A0A970WTX9-F1
#
_entry.id   AF-A0A970WTX9-F1
#
_cell.length_a   1.000
_cell.length_b   1.000
_cell.length_c   1.000
_cell.angle_alpha   90.00
_cell.angle_beta   90.00
_cell.angle_gamma   90.00
#
_symmetry.space_group_name_H-M   'P 1'
#
loop_
_entity.id
_entity.type
_entity.pdbx_description
1 polymer ?
#
loop_
_entity_poly.entity_id
_entity_poly.type
_entity_poly.pdbx_seq_one_letter_code
_entity_poly.pdbx_strand_id
1 'polypeptide(L)' 'MLEKEPPRWFVRRIIRHKYVLKVRTQDNESPIITAPMPLLPIPKSYAGASLLADILIDKYVNHLPFYRQIQMFR' A
#
# COMPACT_ATOMS: atom_id res chain seq x y z
N MET A 1 2.16 2.44 -2.20
CA MET A 1 2.52 2.12 -0.82
C MET A 1 3.99 2.40 -0.66
N LEU A 2 4.38 3.15 0.37
CA LEU A 2 5.77 3.42 0.69
C LEU A 2 6.35 2.19 1.40
N GLU A 3 7.35 1.57 0.80
CA GLU A 3 8.08 0.44 1.36
C GLU A 3 9.53 0.87 1.65
N LYS A 4 10.15 0.18 2.60
CA LYS A 4 11.54 0.38 3.01
C LYS A 4 12.28 -0.95 2.91
N GLU A 5 13.30 -0.97 2.07
CA GLU A 5 14.37 -1.96 2.15
C GLU A 5 15.58 -1.25 2.78
N PRO A 6 16.41 -1.92 3.61
CA PRO A 6 17.47 -1.27 4.38
C PRO A 6 18.45 -0.34 3.62
N PRO A 7 18.60 -0.40 2.28
CA PRO A 7 19.31 0.64 1.51
C PRO A 7 18.41 1.57 0.66
N ARG A 8 17.11 1.30 0.51
CA ARG A 8 16.26 1.99 -0.48
C ARG A 8 14.83 2.22 -0.03
N TRP A 9 14.36 3.43 -0.35
CA TRP A 9 12.95 3.81 -0.31
C TRP A 9 12.31 3.69 -1.68
N PHE A 10 11.12 3.11 -1.75
CA PHE A 10 10.37 3.07 -2.99
C PHE A 10 8.87 3.09 -2.77
N VAL A 11 8.16 3.57 -3.79
CA VAL A 11 6.70 3.57 -3.80
C VAL A 11 6.22 2.41 -4.67
N ARG A 12 5.70 1.36 -4.03
CA ARG A 12 5.01 0.27 -4.70
C ARG A 12 3.67 0.76 -5.25
N ARG A 13 3.53 0.77 -6.57
CA ARG A 13 2.27 1.12 -7.26
C ARG A 13 1.53 -0.16 -7.64
N ILE A 14 0.26 -0.25 -7.25
CA ILE A 14 -0.60 -1.37 -7.62
C ILE A 14 -1.61 -0.86 -8.64
N ILE A 15 -1.40 -1.23 -9.90
CA ILE A 15 -2.28 -0.86 -11.01
C ILE A 15 -3.33 -1.97 -11.15
N ARG A 16 -4.61 -1.60 -11.08
CA ARG A 16 -5.73 -2.51 -11.29
C ARG A 16 -6.43 -2.15 -12.58
N HIS A 17 -6.25 -2.98 -13.60
CA HIS A 17 -6.96 -2.83 -14.86
C HIS A 17 -8.45 -3.10 -14.67
N LYS A 18 -9.27 -2.31 -15.36
CA LYS A 18 -10.72 -2.49 -15.41
C LYS A 18 -11.08 -3.02 -16.79
N TYR A 19 -11.94 -4.02 -16.84
CA TYR A 19 -12.40 -4.63 -18.08
C TYR A 19 -13.91 -4.47 -18.20
N VAL A 20 -14.37 -4.30 -19.43
CA VAL A 20 -15.78 -4.26 -19.79
C VAL A 20 -16.01 -5.25 -20.92
N LEU A 21 -17.01 -6.10 -20.74
CA LEU A 21 -17.41 -7.05 -21.78
C LEU A 21 -18.10 -6.27 -22.91
N LYS A 22 -17.66 -6.43 -24.16
CA LYS A 22 -18.23 -5.71 -25.33
C LYS A 22 -19.52 -6.38 -25.85
N VAL A 23 -20.28 -7.09 -25.01
CA VAL A 23 -21.46 -7.84 -25.46
C VAL A 23 -22.65 -6.89 -25.58
N ARG A 24 -23.08 -6.65 -26.82
CA ARG A 24 -24.31 -5.94 -27.15
C ARG A 24 -25.50 -6.89 -27.05
N THR A 25 -25.88 -7.28 -25.84
CA THR A 25 -27.24 -7.80 -25.61
C THR A 25 -28.07 -6.61 -25.15
N GLN A 26 -29.18 -6.36 -25.85
CA GLN A 26 -29.90 -5.08 -25.90
C GLN A 26 -30.44 -4.56 -24.56
N ASP A 27 -30.31 -5.30 -23.44
CA ASP A 27 -30.96 -4.97 -22.16
C ASP A 27 -30.06 -5.03 -20.91
N ASN A 28 -28.74 -5.25 -21.02
CA ASN A 28 -27.89 -5.35 -19.81
C ASN A 28 -26.62 -4.50 -19.89
N GLU A 29 -26.53 -3.51 -19.00
CA GLU A 29 -25.30 -2.79 -18.62
C GLU A 29 -24.17 -3.81 -18.38
N SER A 30 -23.12 -3.75 -19.20
CA SER A 30 -21.99 -4.70 -19.08
C SER A 30 -21.23 -4.43 -17.78
N PRO A 31 -21.12 -5.39 -16.84
CA PRO A 31 -20.50 -5.12 -15.55
C PRO A 31 -19.01 -4.81 -15.71
N ILE A 32 -18.55 -3.75 -15.03
CA ILE A 32 -17.13 -3.39 -14.97
C ILE A 32 -16.44 -4.38 -14.02
N ILE A 33 -15.62 -5.26 -14.57
CA ILE A 33 -14.88 -6.25 -13.78
C ILE A 33 -13.53 -5.66 -13.41
N THR A 34 -13.20 -5.69 -12.12
CA THR A 34 -11.91 -5.22 -11.58
C THR A 34 -11.42 -6.21 -10.52
N ALA A 35 -10.12 -6.47 -10.48
CA ALA A 35 -9.53 -7.30 -9.42
C ALA A 35 -9.77 -6.68 -8.02
N PRO A 36 -10.02 -7.51 -6.98
CA PRO A 36 -10.20 -7.02 -5.62
C PRO A 36 -8.94 -6.28 -5.13
N MET A 37 -9.12 -5.37 -4.18
CA MET A 37 -7.99 -4.66 -3.59
C MET A 37 -7.18 -5.64 -2.74
N PRO A 38 -5.85 -5.69 -2.88
CA PRO A 38 -5.04 -6.46 -1.94
C PRO A 38 -5.21 -5.89 -0.53
N LEU A 39 -5.05 -6.74 0.49
CA LEU A 39 -5.14 -6.32 1.88
C LEU A 39 -3.99 -5.34 2.21
N LEU A 40 -4.33 -4.22 2.85
CA LEU A 40 -3.35 -3.28 3.40
C LEU A 40 -3.23 -3.49 4.91
N PRO A 41 -2.03 -3.32 5.50
CA PRO A 41 -1.85 -3.36 6.95
C PRO A 41 -2.72 -2.34 7.69
N ILE A 42 -2.83 -1.13 7.15
CA ILE A 42 -3.70 -0.07 7.66
C ILE A 42 -4.66 0.35 6.54
N PRO A 43 -5.99 0.26 6.74
CA PRO A 43 -6.97 0.69 5.74
C PRO A 43 -6.76 2.15 5.33
N LYS A 44 -6.84 2.43 4.03
CA LYS A 44 -6.68 3.78 3.43
C LYS A 44 -5.32 4.46 3.69
N SER A 45 -4.32 3.75 4.22
CA SER A 45 -2.97 4.28 4.41
C SER A 45 -2.08 4.09 3.19
N TYR A 46 -1.09 4.96 3.04
CA TYR A 46 0.00 4.78 2.06
C TYR A 46 1.20 4.04 2.64
N ALA A 47 1.24 3.78 3.95
CA ALA A 47 2.31 3.04 4.61
C ALA A 47 2.28 1.56 4.19
N GLY A 48 3.40 1.09 3.64
CA GLY A 48 3.63 -0.32 3.36
C GLY A 48 3.94 -1.11 4.63
N ALA A 49 3.93 -2.44 4.51
CA ALA A 49 4.15 -3.32 5.65
C ALA A 49 5.60 -3.21 6.18
N SER A 50 6.58 -3.08 5.29
CA SER A 50 8.00 -2.97 5.67
C SER A 50 8.28 -1.71 6.46
N LEU A 51 7.74 -0.57 6.03
CA LEU A 51 7.85 0.70 6.75
C LEU A 51 7.29 0.59 8.18
N LEU A 52 6.09 0.00 8.32
CA LEU A 52 5.46 -0.15 9.63
C LEU A 52 6.24 -1.10 10.53
N ALA A 53 6.78 -2.18 9.97
CA ALA A 53 7.64 -3.10 10.70
C ALA A 53 8.88 -2.36 11.24
N ASP A 54 9.55 -1.56 10.42
CA ASP A 54 10.73 -0.80 10.83
C ASP A 54 10.42 0.21 11.95
N ILE A 55 9.32 0.97 11.84
CA ILE A 55 8.90 1.91 12.89
C ILE A 55 8.64 1.17 14.21
N LEU A 56 7.98 0.01 14.15
CA LEU A 56 7.66 -0.81 15.32
C LEU A 56 8.93 -1.39 15.96
N ILE A 57 9.84 -1.95 15.15
CA ILE A 57 11.13 -2.48 15.61
C ILE A 57 11.93 -1.37 16.28
N ASP A 58 12.04 -0.21 15.62
CA ASP A 58 12.80 0.90 16.18
C ASP A 58 12.21 1.40 17.50
N LYS A 59 10.88 1.42 17.64
CA LYS A 59 10.22 1.88 18.86
C LYS A 59 10.35 0.87 20.01
N TYR A 60 10.10 -0.40 19.75
CA TYR A 60 9.90 -1.41 20.78
C TYR A 60 11.12 -2.29 21.03
N VAL A 61 11.96 -2.52 20.02
CA VAL A 61 13.20 -3.32 20.14
C VAL A 61 14.39 -2.41 20.38
N ASN A 62 14.56 -1.37 19.56
CA ASN A 62 15.70 -0.46 19.66
C ASN A 62 15.47 0.71 20.64
N HIS A 63 14.28 0.77 21.26
CA HIS A 63 13.87 1.82 22.20
C HIS A 63 14.07 3.25 21.67
N LEU A 64 13.98 3.43 20.35
CA LEU A 64 14.14 4.71 19.70
C LEU A 64 12.84 5.52 19.80
N PRO A 65 12.85 6.70 20.42
CA PRO A 65 11.64 7.51 20.56
C PRO A 65 11.19 8.06 19.19
N PHE A 66 9.88 8.22 19.01
CA PHE A 66 9.30 8.63 17.72
C PHE A 66 9.85 9.97 17.22
N TYR A 67 10.11 10.95 18.10
CA TYR A 67 10.68 12.23 17.67
C TYR A 67 12.04 12.06 16.98
N ARG A 68 12.86 11.10 17.43
CA ARG A 68 14.17 10.81 16.86
C ARG A 68 14.04 10.07 15.54
N GLN A 69 13.12 9.08 15.47
CA GLN A 69 12.81 8.41 14.20
C GLN A 69 12.35 9.43 13.13
N ILE A 70 11.46 10.37 13.51
CA ILE A 70 11.00 11.42 12.60
C ILE A 70 12.16 12.31 12.13
N GLN A 71 13.10 12.66 13.02
CA GLN A 71 14.32 13.40 12.62
C GLN A 71 15.20 12.62 11.65
N MET A 72 15.25 11.29 11.73
CA MET A 72 16.02 10.45 10.81
C MET A 72 15.40 10.33 9.42
N PHE A 73 14.08 10.53 9.29
CA PHE A 73 13.38 10.53 8.00
C PHE A 73 13.28 11.91 7.34
N ARG A 74 13.80 12.93 8.01
CA ARG A 74 13.81 14.31 7.53
C ARG A 74 15.00 14.57 6.64
#